data_AF-M8BJL9-F1
#
_entry.id   AF-M8BJL9-F1
#
_cell.length_a   1.000
_cell.length_b   1.000
_cell.length_c   1.000
_cell.angle_alpha   90.00
_cell.angle_beta   90.00
_cell.angle_gamma   90.00
#
_symmetry.space_group_name_H-M   'P 1'
#
loop_
_entity.id
_entity.type
_entity.pdbx_description
1 polymer ?
#
loop_
_entity_poly.entity_id
_entity_poly.type
_entity_poly.pdbx_seq_one_letter_code
_entity_poly.pdbx_strand_id
1 'polypeptide(L)'
;MCSICLSEYMDGEMLRLMPECRHRFHVMCLDAWLRRSASCPVCRSSPIPTPVTTPLATPLSELVPLSQYAADRRRSRCWSKA
;
A
#
# COMPACT_ATOMS: atom_id res chain seq x y z
N MET A 1 5.60 14.09 12.15
CA MET A 1 6.66 14.88 11.49
C MET A 1 6.46 14.87 9.99
N CYS A 2 6.39 16.04 9.35
CA CYS A 2 6.36 16.19 7.90
C CYS A 2 7.78 16.13 7.34
N SER A 3 8.05 15.29 6.33
CA SER A 3 9.41 15.16 5.76
C SER A 3 9.81 16.33 4.84
N ILE A 4 8.89 17.24 4.53
CA ILE A 4 9.14 18.40 3.65
C ILE A 4 9.63 19.60 4.47
N CYS A 5 8.90 19.95 5.54
CA CYS A 5 9.26 21.06 6.44
C CYS A 5 9.96 20.61 7.73
N LEU A 6 10.16 19.30 7.92
CA LEU A 6 10.82 18.67 9.07
C LEU A 6 10.20 19.06 10.43
N SER A 7 8.94 19.51 10.45
CA SER A 7 8.23 19.92 11.65
C SER A 7 7.23 18.86 12.13
N GLU A 8 6.91 18.87 13.42
CA GLU A 8 5.87 18.00 13.98
C GLU A 8 4.46 18.44 13.54
N TYR A 9 3.50 17.55 13.70
CA TYR A 9 2.10 17.84 13.38
C TYR A 9 1.43 18.44 14.61
N MET A 10 0.73 19.55 14.43
CA MET A 10 -0.03 20.22 15.48
C MET A 10 -1.54 20.05 15.27
N ASP A 11 -2.30 20.11 16.36
CA ASP A 11 -3.75 20.10 16.30
C ASP A 11 -4.28 21.29 15.49
N GLY A 12 -5.21 21.02 14.57
CA GLY A 12 -5.77 22.00 13.65
C GLY A 12 -5.02 22.13 12.32
N GLU A 13 -3.87 21.48 12.16
CA GLU A 13 -3.18 21.46 10.87
C GLU A 13 -3.82 20.49 9.87
N MET A 14 -3.96 20.94 8.63
CA MET A 14 -4.48 20.08 7.55
C MET A 14 -3.37 19.21 6.98
N LEU A 15 -3.53 17.89 7.12
CA LEU A 15 -2.63 16.90 6.57
C LEU A 15 -3.30 16.18 5.38
N ARG A 16 -2.50 15.85 4.37
CA ARG A 16 -2.92 15.08 3.21
C ARG A 16 -2.09 13.81 3.09
N LEU A 17 -2.78 12.74 2.68
CA LEU A 17 -2.21 11.43 2.41
C LEU A 17 -1.99 11.28 0.89
N MET A 18 -0.80 10.81 0.51
CA MET A 18 -0.57 10.34 -0.86
C MET A 18 -1.31 9.01 -1.10
N PRO A 19 -2.02 8.84 -2.24
CA PRO A 19 -2.89 7.69 -2.46
C PRO A 19 -2.15 6.35 -2.61
N GLU A 20 -0.97 6.27 -3.26
CA GLU A 20 -0.31 4.95 -3.42
C GLU A 20 0.50 4.53 -2.20
N CYS A 21 1.26 5.47 -1.62
CA CYS A 21 2.22 5.16 -0.58
C CYS A 21 1.73 5.48 0.84
N ARG A 22 0.58 6.16 0.98
CA ARG A 22 -0.03 6.55 2.27
C ARG A 22 0.88 7.36 3.20
N HIS A 23 1.85 8.09 2.63
CA HIS A 23 2.67 9.04 3.38
C HIS A 23 1.88 10.32 3.66
N ARG A 24 2.01 10.83 4.88
CA ARG A 24 1.32 12.03 5.38
C ARG A 24 2.23 13.25 5.24
N PHE A 25 1.67 14.35 4.78
CA PHE A 25 2.34 15.65 4.68
C PHE A 25 1.35 16.76 5.01
N HIS A 26 1.83 17.93 5.42
CA HIS A 26 0.98 19.12 5.46
C HIS A 26 0.44 19.41 4.06
N VAL A 27 -0.83 19.82 3.96
CA VAL A 27 -1.47 20.19 2.68
C VAL A 27 -0.62 21.23 1.95
N MET A 28 -0.20 22.28 2.65
CA MET A 28 0.64 23.34 2.07
C MET A 28 1.99 22.82 1.55
N CYS A 29 2.63 21.93 2.32
CA CYS A 29 3.91 21.35 1.92
C CYS A 29 3.76 20.42 0.72
N LEU A 30 2.72 19.59 0.70
CA LEU A 30 2.45 18.68 -0.40
C LEU A 30 2.13 19.46 -1.68
N ASP A 31 1.28 20.48 -1.62
CA ASP A 31 0.94 21.29 -2.79
C ASP A 31 2.16 22.04 -3.34
N ALA A 32 3.02 22.56 -2.46
CA ALA A 32 4.28 23.19 -2.88
C ALA A 32 5.23 22.20 -3.55
N TRP A 33 5.30 20.98 -3.03
CA TRP A 33 6.11 19.91 -3.59
C TRP A 33 5.58 19.44 -4.95
N LEU A 34 4.27 19.21 -5.08
CA LEU A 34 3.63 18.78 -6.33
C LEU A 34 3.81 19.77 -7.47
N ARG A 35 3.94 21.07 -7.19
CA ARG A 35 4.28 22.08 -8.21
C ARG A 35 5.66 21.86 -8.84
N ARG A 36 6.58 21.20 -8.14
CA ARG A 36 7.95 20.95 -8.61
C ARG A 36 8.20 19.51 -9.03
N SER A 37 7.64 18.55 -8.31
CA SER A 37 7.80 17.13 -8.56
C SER A 37 6.59 16.36 -8.02
N ALA A 38 5.81 15.77 -8.93
CA ALA A 38 4.69 14.89 -8.58
C ALA A 38 5.18 13.49 -8.17
N SER A 39 5.98 13.39 -7.12
CA SER A 39 6.53 12.12 -6.61
C SER A 39 6.58 12.14 -5.10
N CYS A 40 6.45 11.00 -4.43
CA CYS A 40 6.55 10.98 -2.97
C CYS A 40 7.96 11.40 -2.50
N PRO A 41 8.12 12.38 -1.60
CA PRO A 41 9.42 12.74 -1.05
C PRO A 41 10.02 11.66 -0.13
N VAL A 42 9.21 10.70 0.33
CA VAL A 42 9.65 9.61 1.22
C VAL A 42 10.06 8.37 0.42
N CYS A 43 9.16 7.81 -0.39
CA CYS A 43 9.42 6.56 -1.11
C CYS A 43 9.80 6.73 -2.58
N ARG A 44 9.84 7.97 -3.09
CA ARG A 44 10.09 8.30 -4.51
C ARG A 44 9.13 7.63 -5.52
N SER A 45 8.05 7.00 -5.05
CA SER A 45 6.99 6.46 -5.91
C SER A 45 6.22 7.62 -6.54
N SER A 46 6.09 7.60 -7.87
CA SER A 46 5.20 8.51 -8.59
C SER A 46 3.76 8.08 -8.42
N PRO A 47 2.81 9.02 -8.35
CA PRO A 47 1.40 8.71 -8.25
C PRO A 47 0.74 8.23 -9.54
N ILE A 48 1.54 8.15 -10.61
CA ILE A 48 1.14 7.47 -11.82
C ILE A 48 1.42 5.99 -11.59
N PRO A 49 0.39 5.12 -11.52
CA PRO A 49 0.61 3.69 -11.59
C PRO A 49 1.22 3.41 -12.96
N THR A 50 2.53 3.26 -13.04
CA THR A 50 3.17 2.65 -14.22
C THR A 50 2.96 1.15 -14.10
N PRO A 51 2.13 0.50 -14.94
CA PRO A 51 2.06 -0.95 -14.95
C PRO A 51 3.27 -1.55 -15.67
N VAL A 52 4.52 -1.22 -15.31
CA VAL A 52 5.71 -1.77 -15.98
C VAL A 52 6.97 -1.63 -15.13
N THR A 53 7.13 -2.47 -14.11
CA THR A 53 8.49 -2.92 -13.72
C THR A 53 8.42 -4.33 -13.14
N THR A 54 8.12 -5.30 -14.00
CA THR A 54 8.58 -6.68 -13.81
C THR A 54 9.29 -7.11 -15.09
N PRO A 55 10.59 -6.79 -15.27
CA PRO A 55 11.41 -7.62 -16.13
C PRO A 55 11.69 -8.91 -15.34
N LEU A 56 10.94 -9.96 -15.71
CA LEU A 56 11.30 -11.36 -15.49
C LEU A 56 11.24 -11.90 -14.05
N ALA A 57 10.08 -12.44 -13.69
CA ALA A 57 10.01 -13.65 -12.85
C ALA A 57 8.87 -14.54 -13.38
N THR A 58 9.24 -15.37 -14.35
CA THR A 58 8.73 -16.72 -14.65
C THR A 58 7.22 -17.01 -14.81
N PRO A 59 6.88 -17.87 -15.80
CA PRO A 59 5.54 -18.10 -16.32
C PRO A 59 4.68 -19.07 -15.48
N LEU A 60 3.36 -18.85 -15.51
CA LEU A 60 2.32 -19.88 -15.59
C LEU A 60 2.46 -21.11 -14.65
N SER A 61 2.46 -20.88 -13.34
CA SER A 61 2.12 -21.86 -12.30
C SER A 61 1.42 -21.03 -11.22
N GLU A 62 0.13 -21.13 -10.93
CA GLU A 62 -0.63 -22.35 -10.64
C GLU A 62 -2.10 -22.15 -11.07
N LEU A 63 -2.48 -22.74 -12.21
CA LEU A 63 -3.88 -23.07 -12.43
C LEU A 63 -4.17 -24.31 -11.58
N VAL A 64 -4.73 -24.08 -10.40
CA VAL A 64 -5.15 -25.17 -9.51
C VAL A 64 -6.50 -25.70 -10.00
N PRO A 65 -6.62 -26.98 -10.41
CA PRO A 65 -7.88 -27.51 -10.92
C PRO A 65 -8.97 -27.54 -9.85
N LEU A 66 -10.21 -27.27 -10.28
CA LEU A 66 -11.44 -27.23 -9.46
C LEU A 66 -11.82 -28.58 -8.81
N SER A 67 -10.98 -29.61 -8.91
CA SER A 67 -11.15 -30.90 -8.23
C SER A 67 -10.82 -30.83 -6.74
N GLN A 68 -10.16 -29.77 -6.28
CA GLN A 68 -9.83 -29.59 -4.86
C GLN A 68 -11.02 -29.14 -3.99
N TYR A 69 -12.10 -28.64 -4.60
CA TYR A 69 -13.20 -28.02 -3.85
C TYR A 69 -14.34 -28.97 -3.47
N ALA A 70 -14.15 -30.29 -3.63
CA ALA A 70 -15.19 -31.29 -3.39
C ALA A 70 -14.70 -32.44 -2.49
N ALA A 71 -14.51 -32.16 -1.20
CA ALA A 71 -14.61 -33.11 -0.08
C ALA A 71 -14.29 -32.34 1.22
N ASP A 72 -15.00 -32.40 2.33
CA ASP A 72 -16.21 -33.09 2.71
C ASP A 72 -16.76 -32.31 3.92
N ARG A 73 -18.08 -32.16 3.98
CA ARG A 73 -18.73 -31.72 5.22
C ARG A 73 -18.52 -32.85 6.22
N ARG A 74 -18.12 -32.51 7.45
CA ARG A 74 -18.65 -33.05 8.74
C ARG A 74 -17.53 -33.37 9.72
N ARG A 75 -17.65 -32.75 10.90
CA ARG A 75 -17.31 -33.33 12.22
C ARG A 75 -15.79 -33.39 12.48
N SER A 76 -15.23 -32.63 13.41
CA SER A 76 -15.59 -32.61 14.82
C SER A 76 -14.90 -31.45 15.51
N ARG A 77 -15.65 -30.66 16.28
CA ARG A 77 -15.12 -29.83 17.36
C ARG A 77 -14.44 -30.76 18.37
N CYS A 78 -13.11 -30.77 18.46
CA CYS A 78 -12.42 -31.20 19.67
C CYS A 78 -10.95 -30.75 19.61
N TRP A 79 -10.39 -30.42 20.78
CA TRP A 79 -9.11 -29.76 21.08
C TRP A 79 -9.07 -28.24 20.82
N SER A 80 -8.86 -27.36 21.80
CA SER A 80 -8.12 -27.53 23.07
C SER A 80 -8.64 -26.60 24.19
N LYS A 81 -9.06 -27.21 25.31
CA LYS A 81 -8.92 -26.66 26.68
C LYS A 81 -8.82 -27.85 27.63
N ALA A 82 -7.59 -28.28 27.89
CA ALA A 82 -7.14 -28.99 29.08
C ALA A 82 -5.61 -28.85 29.12
#